data_AF-A0A9X3DXW1-F1
#
_entry.id   AF-A0A9X3DXW1-F1
#
_cell.length_a   1.000
_cell.length_b   1.000
_cell.length_c   1.000
_cell.angle_alpha   90.00
_cell.angle_beta   90.00
_cell.angle_gamma   90.00
#
_symmetry.space_group_name_H-M   'P 1'
#
loop_
_entity.id
_entity.type
_entity.pdbx_description
1 polymer ?
#
loop_
_entity_poly.entity_id
_entity_poly.type
_entity_poly.pdbx_seq_one_letter_code
_entity_poly.pdbx_strand_id
1 'polypeptide(L)'
;MDHMKTMDRLKKRAEFLAVAGGPRASRRGFVLQKRSPRAEEADRPARIGYTVTKKMGNSPERNRIRRRLREAIRIAGGEHAAVGTDYVLVGRRAALSQPFELLVADLISGFDALQRPTPASRPKARGKETARQPGQATHPKDVNDDR
;
A
#
# COMPACT_ATOMS: atom_id res chain seq x y z
N MET A 1 -27.51 -17.40 11.65
CA MET A 1 -26.77 -16.12 11.80
C MET A 1 -25.51 -16.22 10.99
N ASP A 2 -25.49 -15.69 9.77
CA ASP A 2 -24.25 -15.57 9.00
C ASP A 2 -24.38 -14.33 8.12
N HIS A 3 -23.94 -13.20 8.65
CA HIS A 3 -23.74 -12.00 7.86
C HIS A 3 -22.24 -11.79 7.86
N MET A 4 -21.52 -12.58 7.06
CA MET A 4 -20.21 -12.19 6.56
C MET A 4 -20.34 -10.75 6.03
N LYS A 5 -19.98 -9.78 6.86
CA LYS A 5 -20.21 -8.36 6.63
C LYS A 5 -19.22 -7.89 5.56
N THR A 6 -19.53 -8.17 4.30
CA THR A 6 -18.68 -7.76 3.18
C THR A 6 -18.68 -6.23 3.10
N MET A 7 -17.48 -5.64 3.08
CA MET A 7 -17.30 -4.21 2.95
C MET A 7 -17.87 -3.68 1.63
N ASP A 8 -18.47 -2.49 1.68
CA ASP A 8 -18.92 -1.77 0.50
C ASP A 8 -17.73 -1.27 -0.33
N ARG A 9 -17.96 -0.88 -1.58
CA ARG A 9 -16.87 -0.41 -2.48
C ARG A 9 -16.88 1.10 -2.67
N LEU A 10 -15.69 1.69 -2.64
CA LEU A 10 -15.45 3.06 -3.12
C LEU A 10 -15.53 3.09 -4.65
N LYS A 11 -16.25 4.08 -5.20
CA LYS A 11 -16.53 4.15 -6.63
C LYS A 11 -16.01 5.45 -7.27
N LYS A 12 -16.08 6.58 -6.55
CA LYS A 12 -15.79 7.91 -7.11
C LYS A 12 -14.35 8.30 -6.85
N ARG A 13 -13.68 8.91 -7.84
CA ARG A 13 -12.29 9.37 -7.72
C ARG A 13 -12.08 10.32 -6.52
N ALA A 14 -13.03 11.20 -6.25
CA ALA A 14 -12.97 12.12 -5.10
C ALA A 14 -12.86 11.36 -3.76
N GLU A 15 -13.53 10.21 -3.62
CA GLU A 15 -13.45 9.37 -2.42
C GLU A 15 -12.04 8.77 -2.25
N PHE A 16 -11.44 8.28 -3.34
CA PHE A 16 -10.07 7.76 -3.31
C PHE A 16 -9.05 8.83 -2.92
N LEU A 17 -9.20 10.07 -3.43
CA LEU A 17 -8.33 11.18 -3.09
C LEU A 17 -8.48 11.60 -1.63
N ALA A 18 -9.71 11.59 -1.10
CA ALA A 18 -9.98 11.89 0.31
C ALA A 18 -9.30 10.89 1.27
N VAL A 19 -9.15 9.63 0.86
CA VAL A 19 -8.44 8.60 1.66
C VAL A 19 -6.93 8.68 1.50
N ALA A 20 -6.43 9.09 0.33
CA ALA A 20 -5.01 9.06 0.01
C ALA A 20 -4.12 9.89 0.96
N GLY A 21 -4.67 10.95 1.57
CA GLY A 21 -3.96 11.81 2.53
C GLY A 21 -4.04 11.36 4.00
N GLY A 22 -4.78 10.29 4.31
CA GLY A 22 -5.02 9.86 5.68
C GLY A 22 -3.93 8.96 6.27
N PRO A 23 -4.11 8.52 7.54
CA PRO A 23 -3.23 7.55 8.19
C PRO A 23 -3.06 6.28 7.36
N ARG A 24 -1.85 5.70 7.40
CA ARG A 24 -1.49 4.56 6.56
C ARG A 24 -0.65 3.52 7.29
N ALA A 25 -0.94 2.25 7.01
CA ALA A 25 -0.14 1.11 7.41
C ALA A 25 0.56 0.54 6.17
N SER A 26 1.89 0.55 6.16
CA SER A 26 2.67 -0.08 5.09
C SER A 26 2.93 -1.54 5.43
N ARG A 27 2.72 -2.43 4.47
CA ARG A 27 3.06 -3.85 4.53
C ARG A 27 3.92 -4.24 3.32
N ARG A 28 4.36 -5.50 3.25
CA ARG A 28 5.16 -5.98 2.11
C ARG A 28 4.31 -5.98 0.85
N GLY A 29 3.16 -6.65 0.88
CA GLY A 29 2.25 -6.79 -0.26
C GLY A 29 1.42 -5.56 -0.62
N PHE A 30 1.27 -4.58 0.26
CA PHE A 30 0.39 -3.43 0.01
C PHE A 30 0.65 -2.24 0.97
N VAL A 31 -0.07 -1.14 0.75
CA VAL A 31 -0.29 -0.06 1.72
C VAL A 31 -1.79 0.06 1.96
N LEU A 32 -2.20 0.05 3.22
CA LEU A 32 -3.58 0.32 3.64
C LEU A 32 -3.67 1.77 4.11
N GLN A 33 -4.57 2.54 3.52
CA GLN A 33 -4.86 3.93 3.89
C GLN A 33 -6.27 3.99 4.47
N LYS A 34 -6.49 4.85 5.47
CA LYS A 34 -7.83 5.09 6.01
C LYS A 34 -8.21 6.56 6.00
N ARG A 35 -9.52 6.82 5.95
CA ARG A 35 -10.14 8.09 6.30
C ARG A 35 -11.19 7.82 7.37
N SER A 36 -11.06 8.47 8.51
CA SER A 36 -12.06 8.38 9.58
C SER A 36 -13.44 8.83 9.08
N PRO A 37 -14.53 8.24 9.60
CA PRO A 37 -15.89 8.70 9.33
C PRO A 37 -16.07 10.16 9.74
N ARG A 38 -16.99 10.85 9.06
CA ARG A 38 -17.65 12.04 9.60
C ARG A 38 -18.81 11.61 10.50
N ALA A 39 -19.37 12.52 11.29
CA ALA A 39 -20.45 12.20 12.24
C ALA A 39 -21.66 11.57 11.52
N GLU A 40 -22.04 12.11 10.37
CA GLU A 40 -23.12 11.60 9.52
C GLU A 40 -22.82 10.24 8.85
N GLU A 41 -21.57 9.77 8.94
CA GLU A 41 -21.09 8.52 8.37
C GLU A 41 -20.79 7.46 9.45
N ALA A 42 -21.07 7.70 10.73
CA ALA A 42 -20.65 6.80 11.80
C ALA A 42 -21.24 5.38 11.70
N ASP A 43 -22.48 5.26 11.21
CA ASP A 43 -23.23 4.00 11.17
C ASP A 43 -23.17 3.25 9.84
N ARG A 44 -22.53 3.83 8.80
CA ARG A 44 -22.47 3.17 7.49
C ARG A 44 -21.48 2.00 7.48
N PRO A 45 -21.67 1.00 6.61
CA PRO A 45 -20.67 -0.04 6.39
C PRO A 45 -19.30 0.55 6.00
N ALA A 46 -18.25 -0.12 6.44
CA ALA A 46 -16.89 0.21 6.01
C ALA A 46 -16.78 0.04 4.49
N ARG A 47 -16.08 0.96 3.82
CA ARG A 47 -15.89 0.93 2.36
C ARG A 47 -14.45 0.69 1.99
N ILE A 48 -14.21 -0.02 0.90
CA ILE A 48 -12.87 -0.34 0.40
C ILE A 48 -12.70 0.05 -1.08
N GLY A 49 -11.58 0.72 -1.38
CA GLY A 49 -11.09 0.96 -2.73
C GLY A 49 -9.81 0.18 -3.00
N TYR A 50 -9.59 -0.24 -4.25
CA TYR A 50 -8.38 -0.98 -4.66
C TYR A 50 -7.60 -0.20 -5.72
N THR A 51 -6.33 0.08 -5.44
CA THR A 51 -5.43 0.75 -6.37
C THR A 51 -4.25 -0.16 -6.72
N VAL A 52 -4.06 -0.45 -8.01
CA VAL A 52 -2.87 -1.16 -8.51
C VAL A 52 -2.34 -0.42 -9.73
N THR A 53 -1.22 0.28 -9.55
CA THR A 53 -0.63 1.15 -10.57
C THR A 53 0.07 0.35 -11.68
N LYS A 54 0.30 1.00 -12.84
CA LYS A 54 1.05 0.40 -13.97
C LYS A 54 2.46 -0.07 -13.56
N LYS A 55 3.06 0.59 -12.56
CA LYS A 55 4.39 0.24 -12.03
C LYS A 55 4.46 -1.16 -11.40
N MET A 56 3.32 -1.76 -11.06
CA MET A 56 3.29 -3.06 -10.36
C MET A 56 3.43 -4.26 -11.30
N GLY A 57 3.31 -4.06 -12.61
CA GLY A 57 3.42 -5.13 -13.58
C GLY A 57 2.50 -4.98 -14.78
N ASN A 58 2.49 -6.02 -15.61
CA ASN A 58 1.58 -6.14 -16.75
C ASN A 58 0.12 -6.35 -16.31
N SER A 59 -0.81 -6.39 -17.26
CA SER A 59 -2.24 -6.54 -16.97
C SER A 59 -2.58 -7.81 -16.16
N PRO A 60 -2.08 -9.02 -16.53
CA PRO A 60 -2.25 -10.23 -15.71
C PRO A 60 -1.72 -10.10 -14.28
N GLU A 61 -0.51 -9.56 -14.10
CA GLU A 61 0.10 -9.38 -12.77
C GLU A 61 -0.76 -8.45 -11.90
N ARG A 62 -1.19 -7.31 -12.45
CA ARG A 62 -2.06 -6.36 -11.74
C ARG A 62 -3.41 -6.98 -11.38
N ASN A 63 -3.98 -7.79 -12.27
CA ASN A 63 -5.22 -8.50 -12.02
C ASN A 63 -5.06 -9.54 -10.92
N ARG A 64 -3.94 -10.28 -10.91
CA ARG A 64 -3.62 -11.26 -9.87
C ARG A 64 -3.42 -10.59 -8.51
N ILE A 65 -2.71 -9.45 -8.44
CA ILE A 65 -2.61 -8.63 -7.22
C ILE A 65 -4.01 -8.22 -6.74
N ARG A 66 -4.85 -7.66 -7.62
CA ARG A 66 -6.20 -7.22 -7.25
C ARG A 66 -7.11 -8.38 -6.81
N ARG A 67 -6.96 -9.57 -7.40
CA ARG A 67 -7.70 -10.78 -6.98
C ARG A 67 -7.26 -11.22 -5.59
N ARG A 68 -5.95 -11.39 -5.34
CA ARG A 68 -5.40 -11.78 -4.04
C ARG A 68 -5.80 -10.82 -2.92
N LEU A 69 -5.70 -9.51 -3.17
CA LEU A 69 -6.07 -8.50 -2.17
C LEU A 69 -7.57 -8.46 -1.87
N ARG A 70 -8.42 -8.67 -2.89
CA ARG A 70 -9.88 -8.78 -2.67
C ARG A 70 -10.23 -9.97 -1.81
N GLU A 71 -9.58 -11.10 -2.05
CA GLU A 71 -9.81 -12.31 -1.28
C GLU A 71 -9.36 -12.16 0.17
N ALA A 72 -8.21 -11.52 0.41
CA ALA A 72 -7.77 -11.21 1.77
C ALA A 72 -8.77 -10.29 2.51
N ILE A 73 -9.32 -9.27 1.83
CA ILE A 73 -10.37 -8.41 2.40
C ILE A 73 -11.68 -9.17 2.64
N ARG A 74 -12.03 -10.15 1.80
CA ARG A 74 -13.23 -10.97 2.02
C ARG A 74 -13.14 -11.74 3.35
N ILE A 75 -11.93 -12.21 3.70
CA ILE A 75 -11.68 -12.97 4.93
C ILE A 75 -11.59 -12.03 6.14
N ALA A 76 -10.75 -10.98 6.08
CA ALA A 76 -10.44 -10.16 7.26
C ALA A 76 -11.32 -8.89 7.39
N GLY A 77 -11.89 -8.40 6.30
CA GLY A 77 -12.48 -7.06 6.25
C GLY A 77 -13.74 -6.90 7.10
N GLY A 78 -14.61 -7.92 7.16
CA GLY A 78 -15.88 -7.80 7.87
C GLY A 78 -15.75 -7.68 9.38
N GLU A 79 -14.71 -8.28 9.95
CA GLU A 79 -14.46 -8.31 11.39
C GLU A 79 -13.52 -7.18 11.84
N HIS A 80 -12.49 -6.87 11.05
CA HIS A 80 -11.43 -5.95 11.47
C HIS A 80 -11.58 -4.51 10.93
N ALA A 81 -12.41 -4.28 9.92
CA ALA A 81 -12.62 -2.93 9.42
C ALA A 81 -13.54 -2.13 10.34
N ALA A 82 -13.12 -0.91 10.67
CA ALA A 82 -13.92 -0.02 11.49
C ALA A 82 -15.16 0.48 10.70
N VAL A 83 -16.33 0.46 11.36
CA VAL A 83 -17.58 0.99 10.82
C VAL A 83 -17.40 2.48 10.47
N GLY A 84 -18.11 2.92 9.43
CA GLY A 84 -18.03 4.29 8.93
C GLY A 84 -16.70 4.67 8.25
N THR A 85 -15.72 3.77 8.22
CA THR A 85 -14.38 4.11 7.75
C THR A 85 -14.22 3.81 6.26
N ASP A 86 -13.55 4.71 5.54
CA ASP A 86 -13.13 4.46 4.17
C ASP A 86 -11.69 4.00 4.13
N TYR A 87 -11.45 2.93 3.38
CA TYR A 87 -10.14 2.35 3.19
C TYR A 87 -9.74 2.35 1.72
N VAL A 88 -8.45 2.55 1.45
CA VAL A 88 -7.86 2.33 0.14
C VAL A 88 -6.66 1.41 0.29
N LEU A 89 -6.69 0.31 -0.47
CA LEU A 89 -5.64 -0.69 -0.52
C LEU A 89 -4.81 -0.51 -1.78
N VAL A 90 -3.58 -0.03 -1.61
CA VAL A 90 -2.62 0.16 -2.69
C VAL A 90 -1.74 -1.08 -2.81
N GLY A 91 -2.00 -1.91 -3.82
CA GLY A 91 -1.27 -3.16 -4.04
C GLY A 91 0.16 -2.93 -4.48
N ARG A 92 1.08 -3.74 -3.93
CA ARG A 92 2.50 -3.80 -4.31
C ARG A 92 2.81 -5.10 -5.03
N ARG A 93 3.89 -5.12 -5.82
CA ARG A 93 4.33 -6.30 -6.57
C ARG A 93 4.59 -7.52 -5.67
N ALA A 94 5.05 -7.30 -4.43
CA ALA A 94 5.28 -8.36 -3.45
C ALA A 94 4.03 -9.19 -3.12
N ALA A 95 2.81 -8.68 -3.35
CA ALA A 95 1.59 -9.46 -3.19
C ALA A 95 1.50 -10.66 -4.14
N LEU A 96 2.29 -10.71 -5.22
CA LEU A 96 2.34 -11.83 -6.15
C LEU A 96 3.05 -13.07 -5.58
N SER A 97 4.09 -12.86 -4.78
CA SER A 97 4.97 -13.91 -4.26
C SER A 97 4.76 -14.18 -2.78
N GLN A 98 4.24 -13.22 -2.02
CA GLN A 98 3.96 -13.40 -0.60
C GLN A 98 2.88 -14.48 -0.40
N PRO A 99 3.08 -15.46 0.52
CA PRO A 99 2.07 -16.43 0.91
C PRO A 99 0.73 -15.77 1.27
N PHE A 100 -0.38 -16.41 0.90
CA PHE A 100 -1.70 -15.79 1.04
C PHE A 100 -2.08 -15.58 2.51
N GLU A 101 -1.78 -16.52 3.39
CA GLU A 101 -2.00 -16.42 4.84
C GLU A 101 -1.27 -15.21 5.44
N LEU A 102 -0.02 -14.98 5.05
CA LEU A 102 0.73 -13.79 5.46
C LEU A 102 0.11 -12.50 4.92
N LEU A 103 -0.54 -12.53 3.75
CA LEU A 103 -1.25 -11.38 3.21
C LEU A 103 -2.50 -11.04 4.05
N VAL A 104 -3.19 -12.06 4.55
CA VAL A 104 -4.34 -11.91 5.48
C VAL A 104 -3.86 -11.40 6.84
N ALA A 105 -2.81 -12.00 7.41
CA ALA A 105 -2.23 -11.55 8.69
C ALA A 105 -1.69 -10.11 8.61
N ASP A 106 -1.02 -9.75 7.52
CA ASP A 106 -0.59 -8.36 7.25
C ASP A 106 -1.77 -7.39 7.22
N LEU A 107 -2.93 -7.84 6.72
CA LEU A 107 -4.13 -7.03 6.61
C LEU A 107 -4.80 -6.82 7.97
N ILE A 108 -4.94 -7.88 8.76
CA ILE A 108 -5.45 -7.82 10.14
C ILE A 108 -4.60 -6.85 10.97
N SER A 109 -3.29 -7.08 11.02
CA SER A 109 -2.38 -6.17 11.74
C SER A 109 -2.41 -4.74 11.18
N GLY A 110 -2.71 -4.59 9.89
CA GLY A 110 -2.87 -3.30 9.22
C GLY A 110 -4.10 -2.54 9.72
N PHE A 111 -5.22 -3.22 9.90
CA PHE A 111 -6.41 -2.64 10.51
C PHE A 111 -6.15 -2.23 11.96
N ASP A 112 -5.56 -3.11 12.78
CA ASP A 112 -5.28 -2.82 14.19
C ASP A 112 -4.36 -1.61 14.35
N ALA A 113 -3.30 -1.53 13.53
CA ALA A 113 -2.37 -0.41 13.53
C ALA A 113 -3.05 0.92 13.18
N LEU A 114 -4.12 0.88 12.38
CA LEU A 114 -4.90 2.04 12.00
C LEU A 114 -6.03 2.33 12.98
N GLN A 115 -6.49 1.39 13.81
CA GLN A 115 -7.50 1.65 14.84
C GLN A 115 -6.90 2.40 16.03
N ARG A 116 -5.65 2.11 16.39
CA ARG A 116 -4.94 2.89 17.42
C ARG A 116 -4.68 4.31 16.90
N PRO A 117 -4.94 5.37 17.69
CA PRO A 117 -4.54 6.72 17.32
C PRO A 117 -3.02 6.72 17.19
N THR A 118 -2.52 6.69 15.96
CA THR A 118 -1.09 6.66 15.71
C THR A 118 -0.55 8.06 16.03
N PRO A 119 0.45 8.22 16.93
CA PRO A 119 1.18 9.47 16.99
C PRO A 119 1.76 9.72 15.60
N ALA A 120 1.56 10.94 15.09
CA ALA A 120 1.86 11.35 13.72
C ALA A 120 3.12 10.65 13.17
N SER A 121 2.94 9.78 12.17
CA SER A 121 4.06 9.10 11.52
C SER A 121 4.97 10.14 10.89
N ARG A 122 6.07 10.43 11.60
CA ARG A 122 7.27 11.15 11.17
C ARG A 122 7.54 10.93 9.67
N PRO A 123 7.68 12.01 8.86
CA PRO A 123 7.95 11.85 7.44
C PRO A 123 9.25 11.06 7.27
N LYS A 124 9.21 9.95 6.52
CA LYS A 124 10.42 9.24 6.11
C LYS A 124 11.21 10.19 5.20
N ALA A 125 12.20 10.87 5.77
CA ALA A 125 13.36 11.34 5.05
C ALA A 125 14.09 10.13 4.47
N ARG A 126 13.98 9.91 3.15
CA ARG A 126 14.91 9.14 2.30
C ARG A 126 14.36 9.15 0.87
N GLY A 127 15.04 9.66 -0.14
CA GLY A 127 16.32 10.35 -0.25
C GLY A 127 16.39 10.87 -1.68
N LYS A 128 16.87 12.10 -1.85
CA LYS A 128 17.38 12.56 -3.14
C LYS A 128 18.64 11.75 -3.49
N GLU A 129 19.01 11.83 -4.77
CA GLU A 129 20.36 11.59 -5.29
C GLU A 129 20.65 10.19 -5.85
N THR A 130 20.15 9.95 -7.06
CA THR A 130 20.92 9.22 -8.06
C THR A 130 22.13 10.08 -8.41
N ALA A 131 23.24 9.85 -7.72
CA ALA A 131 24.54 10.37 -8.05
C ALA A 131 24.90 9.99 -9.48
N ARG A 132 25.19 11.01 -10.28
CA ARG A 132 25.86 10.92 -11.58
C ARG A 132 27.27 10.39 -11.32
N GLN A 133 27.71 9.37 -12.05
CA GLN A 133 29.12 8.98 -12.08
C GLN A 133 29.88 9.99 -12.98
N PRO A 134 30.92 10.69 -12.50
CA PRO A 134 31.92 11.29 -13.37
C PRO A 134 33.08 10.30 -13.60
N GLY A 135 33.76 10.47 -14.74
CA GLY A 135 34.57 9.47 -15.40
C GLY A 135 35.85 9.03 -14.69
N GLN A 136 36.34 7.87 -15.11
CA GLN A 136 37.77 7.56 -15.13
C GLN A 136 38.22 7.52 -16.59
N ALA A 137 38.81 8.63 -17.03
CA ALA A 137 39.69 8.64 -18.19
C ALA A 137 41.09 8.26 -17.69
N THR A 138 41.58 7.09 -18.09
CA THR A 138 42.99 6.73 -17.94
C THR A 138 43.75 7.32 -19.12
N HIS A 139 44.45 8.44 -18.89
CA HIS A 139 45.50 8.93 -19.78
C HIS A 139 46.78 8.08 -19.52
N PRO A 140 47.44 7.53 -20.55
CA PRO A 140 48.77 6.96 -20.39
C PRO A 140 49.78 8.09 -20.20
N LYS A 141 50.70 7.91 -19.24
CA LYS A 141 51.89 8.75 -19.09
C LYS A 141 53.05 8.05 -19.77
N ASP A 142 53.57 8.65 -20.83
CA ASP A 142 54.94 8.42 -21.26
C ASP A 142 55.89 8.95 -20.18
N VAL A 143 56.79 8.08 -19.69
CA VAL A 143 58.04 8.45 -19.04
C VAL A 143 59.13 7.57 -19.62
N ASN A 144 59.97 8.21 -20.42
CA ASN A 144 61.31 7.81 -20.82
C ASN A 144 62.20 7.74 -19.55
N ASP A 145 62.96 6.67 -19.35
CA ASP A 145 64.35 6.76 -18.87
C ASP A 145 65.10 5.40 -18.89
N ASP A 146 66.24 5.43 -19.58
CA ASP A 146 67.52 4.76 -19.30
C ASP A 146 67.58 3.29 -18.82
N ARG A 147 67.89 2.37 -19.74
CA ARG A 147 69.14 1.55 -19.75
C ARG A 147 69.28 0.67 -20.98
#